data_AF-A0A645JMD0-F1
#
_entry.id   AF-A0A645JMD0-F1
#
_cell.length_a   1.000
_cell.length_b   1.000
_cell.length_c   1.000
_cell.angle_alpha   90.00
_cell.angle_beta   90.00
_cell.angle_gamma   90.00
#
_symmetry.space_group_name_H-M   'P 1'
#
loop_
_entity.id
_entity.type
_entity.pdbx_description
1 polymer ?
#
loop_
_entity_poly.entity_id
_entity_poly.type
_entity_poly.pdbx_seq_one_letter_code
_entity_poly.pdbx_strand_id
1 'polypeptide(L)' 'MLVTGLVNPQVIRTAMMMDMRCIVFVRSKRPTPEMLDLAREHHIAVLASESRMYEACGRLYESGLGNEACANG' A
#
# COMPACT_ATOMS: atom_id res chain seq x y z
N MET A 1 -1.69 4.46 4.38
CA MET A 1 -1.47 3.32 3.46
C MET A 1 -1.92 3.73 2.06
N LEU A 2 -1.17 3.35 1.02
CA LEU A 2 -1.45 3.68 -0.39
C LEU A 2 -1.96 2.44 -1.13
N VAL A 3 -2.99 2.57 -1.95
CA VAL A 3 -3.46 1.51 -2.85
C VAL A 3 -3.39 2.02 -4.28
N THR A 4 -2.71 1.30 -5.18
CA THR A 4 -2.48 1.77 -6.55
C THR A 4 -2.46 0.63 -7.58
N GLY A 5 -2.86 0.95 -8.81
CA GLY A 5 -2.69 0.08 -9.99
C GLY A 5 -1.52 0.49 -10.89
N LEU A 6 -0.81 1.56 -10.55
CA LEU A 6 0.34 2.07 -11.30
C LEU A 6 1.61 1.39 -10.80
N VAL A 7 2.38 0.80 -11.72
CA VAL A 7 3.67 0.16 -11.41
C VAL A 7 4.78 1.04 -11.93
N ASN A 8 5.25 1.96 -11.10
CA ASN A 8 6.45 2.74 -11.39
C ASN A 8 7.17 3.12 -10.09
N PRO A 9 8.48 3.43 -10.13
CA PRO A 9 9.23 3.84 -8.95
C PRO A 9 8.76 5.17 -8.32
N GLN A 10 8.04 6.03 -9.05
CA GLN A 10 7.52 7.27 -8.47
C GLN A 10 6.49 7.00 -7.37
N VAL A 11 5.74 5.88 -7.45
CA VAL A 11 4.80 5.48 -6.39
C VAL A 11 5.50 5.32 -5.04
N ILE A 12 6.68 4.70 -5.01
CA ILE A 12 7.45 4.52 -3.77
C ILE A 12 7.92 5.87 -3.23
N ARG A 13 8.47 6.73 -4.10
CA ARG A 13 8.90 8.09 -3.71
C ARG A 13 7.76 8.93 -3.15
N THR A 14 6.59 8.85 -3.78
CA THR A 14 5.40 9.55 -3.32
C THR A 14 4.95 9.02 -1.95
N ALA A 15 4.98 7.70 -1.73
CA ALA A 15 4.67 7.11 -0.43
C ALA A 15 5.67 7.56 0.66
N MET A 16 6.97 7.66 0.33
CA MET A 16 8.00 8.18 1.24
C MET A 16 7.71 9.63 1.65
N MET A 17 7.40 10.50 0.69
CA MET A 17 7.12 11.92 0.96
C MET A 17 5.88 12.12 1.82
N MET A 18 4.91 11.21 1.75
CA MET A 18 3.66 11.25 2.53
C MET A 18 3.73 10.45 3.84
N ASP A 19 4.92 9.99 4.25
CA ASP A 19 5.15 9.16 5.44
C ASP A 19 4.28 7.89 5.49
N MET A 20 4.00 7.31 4.31
CA MET A 20 3.18 6.11 4.19
C MET A 20 4.02 4.85 4.37
N ARG A 21 3.67 4.04 5.36
CA ARG A 21 4.41 2.80 5.69
C ARG A 21 4.00 1.57 4.89
N CYS A 22 3.00 1.66 4.02
CA CYS A 22 2.48 0.51 3.28
C CYS A 22 1.89 0.91 1.92
N ILE A 23 2.23 0.14 0.88
CA ILE A 23 1.73 0.26 -0.49
C ILE A 23 1.14 -1.08 -0.94
N VAL A 24 -0.06 -1.05 -1.49
CA VAL A 24 -0.76 -2.22 -2.04
C VAL A 24 -0.94 -2.05 -3.54
N PHE A 25 -0.31 -2.91 -4.33
CA PHE A 25 -0.51 -3.03 -5.77
C PHE A 25 -1.70 -3.94 -6.05
N VAL A 26 -2.67 -3.47 -6.84
CA VAL A 26 -3.91 -4.22 -7.15
C VAL A 26 -3.93 -4.73 -8.59
N ARG A 27 -4.90 -5.60 -8.92
CA ARG A 27 -5.08 -6.19 -10.27
C ARG A 27 -3.89 -7.01 -10.75
N SER A 28 -3.27 -7.77 -9.84
CA SER A 28 -2.12 -8.63 -10.12
C SER A 28 -0.90 -7.87 -10.66
N LYS A 29 -0.84 -6.56 -10.44
CA LYS A 29 0.31 -5.72 -10.77
C LYS A 29 1.46 -6.06 -9.82
N ARG A 30 2.63 -6.39 -10.38
CA ARG A 30 3.81 -6.75 -9.63
C ARG A 30 4.83 -5.60 -9.65
N PRO A 31 5.30 -5.12 -8.49
CA PRO A 31 6.39 -4.15 -8.42
C PRO A 31 7.68 -4.76 -8.99
N THR A 32 8.53 -3.90 -9.55
CA THR A 32 9.85 -4.32 -10.05
C THR A 32 10.81 -4.57 -8.87
N PRO A 33 11.92 -5.30 -9.08
CA PRO A 33 12.95 -5.47 -8.04
C PRO A 33 13.46 -4.14 -7.47
N GLU A 34 13.74 -3.16 -8.34
CA GLU A 34 14.17 -1.81 -7.96
C GLU A 34 13.17 -1.11 -7.03
N MET A 35 11.86 -1.29 -7.26
CA MET A 35 10.82 -0.75 -6.39
C MET A 35 10.80 -1.43 -5.03
N LEU A 36 11.07 -2.74 -4.98
CA LEU A 36 11.16 -3.50 -3.73
C LEU A 36 12.39 -3.10 -2.93
N ASP A 37 13.52 -2.85 -3.59
CA ASP A 37 14.75 -2.43 -2.92
C ASP A 37 14.61 -1.03 -2.33
N LEU A 38 14.06 -0.09 -3.10
CA LEU A 38 13.76 1.26 -2.60
C LEU A 38 12.76 1.22 -1.43
N ALA A 39 11.73 0.36 -1.51
CA ALA A 39 10.78 0.22 -0.41
C ALA A 39 11.43 -0.36 0.86
N ARG A 40 12.36 -1.33 0.71
CA ARG A 40 13.11 -1.91 1.85
C ARG A 40 14.00 -0.88 2.53
N GLU A 41 14.74 -0.10 1.75
CA GLU A 41 15.63 0.96 2.26
C GLU A 41 14.87 2.01 3.10
N HIS A 42 13.59 2.24 2.77
CA HIS A 42 12.74 3.22 3.43
C HIS A 42 11.70 2.60 4.38
N HIS A 43 11.83 1.32 4.73
CA HIS A 43 10.91 0.61 5.63
C HIS A 43 9.43 0.67 5.23
N ILE A 44 9.16 0.64 3.92
CA ILE A 44 7.81 0.63 3.36
C ILE A 44 7.41 -0.82 3.05
N ALA A 45 6.31 -1.28 3.66
CA ALA A 45 5.73 -2.57 3.32
C ALA A 45 5.11 -2.53 1.91
N VAL A 46 5.41 -3.53 1.08
CA VAL A 46 4.85 -3.65 -0.28
C VAL A 46 4.06 -4.95 -0.39
N LEU A 47 2.79 -4.82 -0.76
CA LEU A 47 1.85 -5.92 -0.95
C LEU A 47 1.36 -5.93 -2.40
N ALA A 48 1.07 -7.12 -2.93
CA ALA A 48 0.41 -7.27 -4.22
C ALA A 48 -0.84 -8.13 -4.03
N SER A 49 -1.96 -7.69 -4.61
CA SER A 49 -3.25 -8.38 -4.55
C SER A 49 -3.86 -8.50 -5.94
N GLU A 50 -4.53 -9.63 -6.18
CA GLU A 50 -5.30 -9.88 -7.40
C GLU A 50 -6.65 -9.16 -7.37
N SER A 51 -7.13 -8.79 -6.18
CA SER A 51 -8.38 -8.06 -6.00
C SER A 51 -8.34 -6.69 -6.71
N ARG A 52 -9.53 -6.22 -7.11
CA ARG A 52 -9.69 -4.85 -7.60
C ARG A 52 -9.58 -3.85 -6.45
N MET A 53 -9.27 -2.59 -6.75
CA MET A 53 -9.14 -1.53 -5.74
C MET A 53 -10.36 -1.44 -4.82
N TYR A 54 -11.58 -1.47 -5.36
CA TYR A 54 -12.82 -1.42 -4.57
C TYR A 54 -12.94 -2.61 -3.59
N GLU A 55 -12.60 -3.82 -4.05
CA GLU A 55 -12.66 -5.03 -3.22
C GLU A 55 -11.56 -5.03 -2.15
N ALA A 56 -10.34 -4.60 -2.51
CA ALA A 56 -9.25 -4.46 -1.57
C ALA A 56 -9.61 -3.45 -0.47
N CYS A 57 -10.12 -2.28 -0.84
CA CYS A 57 -10.58 -1.27 0.12
C CYS A 57 -11.74 -1.79 0.98
N GLY A 58 -12.69 -2.52 0.40
CA GLY A 58 -13.80 -3.14 1.15
C GLY A 58 -13.31 -4.11 2.22
N ARG A 59 -12.42 -5.04 1.85
CA ARG A 59 -11.83 -6.00 2.81
C ARG A 59 -11.01 -5.30 3.90
N LEU A 60 -10.26 -4.25 3.53
CA LEU A 60 -9.51 -3.46 4.50
C LEU A 60 -10.45 -2.75 5.48
N TYR A 61 -11.53 -2.15 5.00
CA TYR A 61 -12.54 -1.53 5.84
C TYR A 61 -13.22 -2.53 6.78
N GLU A 62 -13.60 -3.72 6.27
CA GLU A 62 -14.14 -4.82 7.09
C GLU A 62 -13.14 -5.30 8.14
N SER A 63 -11.84 -5.29 7.85
CA SER A 63 -10.78 -5.62 8.80
C SER A 63 -10.49 -4.52 9.84
N GLY A 64 -11.26 -3.42 9.82
CA GLY A 64 -11.16 -2.31 10.77
C GLY A 64 -10.40 -1.09 10.26
N LEU A 65 -9.97 -1.07 8.99
CA LEU A 65 -9.31 0.08 8.38
C LEU A 65 -10.37 1.14 7.99
N GLY A 66 -10.84 1.87 9.01
CA GLY A 66 -12.01 2.75 8.94
C GLY A 66 -12.79 2.77 10.26
N ASN A 67 -12.60 1.75 11.10
CA ASN A 67 -12.81 1.90 12.53
C ASN A 67 -11.60 2.64 13.08
N GLU A 68 -11.75 3.94 13.24
CA GLU A 68 -11.00 4.70 14.23
C GLU A 68 -11.31 4.08 15.59
N ALA A 69 -10.59 2.99 15.92
CA ALA A 69 -10.34 2.64 17.29
C ALA A 69 -9.58 3.85 17.85
N CYS A 70 -10.34 4.73 18.51
CA CYS A 70 -9.83 5.59 19.55
C CYS A 70 -9.00 4.71 20.49
N ALA A 71 -7.70 4.62 20.22
CA ALA A 71 -6.72 4.24 21.21
C ALA A 71 -6.55 5.46 22.13
N ASN A 72 -7.53 5.66 23.02
CA ASN A 72 -7.46 6.59 24.13
C ASN A 72 -8.07 5.91 25.35
N GLY A 73 -7.27 5.76 26.41
CA GLY A 73 -7.72 5.52 27.78
C GLY A 73 -7.64 4.08 28.24
#